data_AF-A0A3C1Y4A1-F1
#
_entry.id   AF-A0A3C1Y4A1-F1
#
_cell.length_a   1.000
_cell.length_b   1.000
_cell.length_c   1.000
_cell.angle_alpha   90.00
_cell.angle_beta   90.00
_cell.angle_gamma   90.00
#
_symmetry.space_group_name_H-M   'P 1'
#
loop_
_entity.id
_entity.type
_entity.pdbx_description
1 polymer ?
#
loop_
_entity_poly.entity_id
_entity_poly.type
_entity_poly.pdbx_seq_one_letter_code
_entity_poly.pdbx_strand_id
1 'polypeptide(L)' 'VVDGAPAQVARRPVQVHGLSDDVARVAGDLKAGERVVSLGAHLLHEGEPVRLGEQNAAAMVGAR' A
#
# COMPACT_ATOMS: atom_id res chain seq x y z
N VAL A 1 -0.97 4.82 -1.33
CA VAL A 1 -0.47 4.24 -2.60
C VAL A 1 0.79 4.98 -3.01
N VAL A 2 1.58 4.40 -3.92
CA VAL A 2 2.69 5.12 -4.58
C VAL A 2 2.26 5.45 -6.00
N ASP A 3 2.29 6.73 -6.34
CA ASP A 3 1.82 7.27 -7.61
C ASP A 3 2.76 8.40 -8.09
N GLY A 4 2.56 8.89 -9.31
CA GLY A 4 3.29 10.02 -9.87
C GLY A 4 4.63 9.69 -10.53
N ALA A 5 5.14 10.67 -11.27
CA ALA A 5 6.46 10.68 -11.89
C ALA A 5 7.10 12.07 -11.64
N PRO A 6 8.01 12.22 -10.66
CA PRO A 6 8.67 11.18 -9.85
C PRO A 6 7.73 10.49 -8.85
N ALA A 7 8.11 9.28 -8.41
CA ALA A 7 7.29 8.48 -7.50
C ALA A 7 7.14 9.15 -6.13
N GLN A 8 5.91 9.25 -5.66
CA GLN A 8 5.52 9.91 -4.42
C GLN A 8 4.38 9.16 -3.73
N VAL A 9 4.25 9.37 -2.42
CA VAL A 9 3.17 8.79 -1.61
C VAL A 9 1.88 9.59 -1.81
N ALA A 10 0.78 8.89 -2.03
CA ALA A 10 -0.56 9.45 -1.97
C ALA A 10 -1.41 8.66 -0.96
N ARG A 11 -1.90 9.31 0.09
CA ARG A 11 -2.77 8.71 1.11
C ARG A 11 -4.19 8.69 0.55
N ARG A 12 -4.73 7.49 0.43
CA ARG A 12 -6.11 7.25 0.00
C ARG A 12 -6.92 6.76 1.18
N PRO A 13 -8.03 7.43 1.52
CA PRO A 13 -8.95 6.91 2.53
C PRO A 13 -9.57 5.61 2.02
N VAL A 14 -9.69 4.63 2.92
CA VAL A 14 -10.38 3.37 2.66
C VAL A 14 -11.33 3.06 3.81
N GLN A 15 -12.42 2.39 3.51
CA GLN A 15 -13.34 1.85 4.50
C GLN A 15 -12.90 0.44 4.90
N VAL A 16 -12.75 0.19 6.20
CA VAL A 16 -12.44 -1.15 6.72
C VAL A 16 -13.74 -1.93 6.90
N HIS A 17 -13.84 -3.09 6.27
CA HIS A 17 -14.96 -4.03 6.40
C HIS A 17 -14.67 -5.20 7.33
N GLY A 18 -13.39 -5.55 7.51
CA GLY A 18 -12.96 -6.59 8.45
C GLY A 18 -11.46 -6.48 8.70
N LEU A 19 -11.04 -6.87 9.89
CA LEU A 19 -9.64 -6.83 10.33
C LEU A 19 -9.36 -8.08 11.17
N SER A 20 -8.34 -8.85 10.77
CA SER A 20 -7.70 -9.89 11.57
C SER A 20 -6.29 -9.45 11.94
N ASP A 21 -5.53 -10.34 12.58
CA ASP A 21 -4.16 -10.09 13.00
C ASP A 21 -3.21 -9.82 11.82
N ASP A 22 -3.52 -10.37 10.64
CA ASP A 22 -2.66 -10.35 9.45
C ASP A 22 -3.36 -9.82 8.18
N VAL A 23 -4.69 -9.75 8.15
CA VAL A 23 -5.46 -9.37 6.96
C VAL A 23 -6.48 -8.29 7.28
N ALA A 24 -6.52 -7.24 6.45
CA ALA A 24 -7.59 -6.25 6.44
C ALA A 24 -8.38 -6.34 5.14
N ARG A 25 -9.71 -6.48 5.25
CA ARG A 25 -10.63 -6.32 4.11
C ARG A 25 -11.06 -4.86 4.04
N VAL A 26 -10.74 -4.19 2.94
CA VAL A 26 -11.04 -2.76 2.74
C VAL A 26 -11.79 -2.53 1.44
N ALA A 27 -12.55 -1.44 1.38
CA ALA A 27 -13.16 -0.91 0.16
C ALA A 27 -12.78 0.57 -0.02
N GLY A 28 -12.64 1.00 -1.26
CA GLY A 28 -12.25 2.36 -1.61
C GLY A 28 -11.81 2.45 -3.06
N ASP A 29 -11.27 3.59 -3.45
CA ASP A 29 -10.67 3.80 -4.77
C ASP A 29 -9.26 3.18 -4.81
N LEU A 30 -9.19 1.85 -4.79
CA LEU A 30 -7.97 1.07 -4.91
C LEU A 30 -8.14 0.06 -6.06
N LYS A 31 -7.21 0.09 -7.03
CA LYS A 31 -7.29 -0.73 -8.24
C LYS A 31 -6.24 -1.83 -8.24
N ALA A 32 -6.56 -2.96 -8.88
CA ALA A 32 -5.60 -4.03 -9.08
C ALA A 32 -4.38 -3.51 -9.87
N GLY A 33 -3.18 -3.90 -9.42
CA GLY A 33 -1.92 -3.41 -9.99
C GLY A 33 -1.40 -2.10 -9.39
N GLU A 34 -2.18 -1.42 -8.54
CA GLU A 34 -1.66 -0.29 -7.77
C GLU A 34 -0.66 -0.75 -6.70
N ARG A 35 0.41 0.03 -6.52
CA ARG A 35 1.43 -0.25 -5.50
C ARG A 35 1.02 0.38 -4.18
N VAL A 36 0.94 -0.46 -3.15
CA VAL A 36 0.67 -0.06 -1.77
C VAL A 36 1.93 -0.23 -0.92
N VAL A 37 2.07 0.62 0.09
CA VAL A 37 3.17 0.52 1.04
C VAL A 37 2.74 -0.41 2.17
N SER A 38 3.42 -1.56 2.31
CA SER A 38 3.13 -2.55 3.36
C SER A 38 3.97 -2.35 4.61
N LEU A 39 5.24 -1.97 4.46
CA LEU A 39 6.18 -1.76 5.56
C LEU A 39 6.49 -0.27 5.71
N GLY A 40 6.42 0.23 6.94
CA GLY A 40 6.80 1.61 7.25
C GLY A 40 5.82 2.68 6.77
N ALA A 41 4.57 2.33 6.42
CA ALA A 41 3.57 3.31 5.98
C ALA A 41 3.29 4.43 7.02
N HIS A 42 3.54 4.16 8.31
CA HIS A 42 3.41 5.14 9.40
C HIS A 42 4.55 6.18 9.43
N LEU A 43 5.63 5.97 8.69
CA LEU A 43 6.78 6.89 8.60
C LEU A 43 6.63 7.90 7.47
N LEU A 44 5.75 7.63 6.50
CA LEU A 44 5.61 8.41 5.28
C LEU A 44 4.55 9.48 5.41
N HIS A 45 4.81 10.65 4.86
CA HIS A 45 3.86 11.77 4.79
C HIS A 45 3.19 11.85 3.41
N GLU A 46 2.09 12.60 3.33
CA GLU A 46 1.44 12.88 2.05
C GLU A 46 2.40 13.60 1.09
N GLY A 47 2.46 13.16 -0.16
CA GLY A 47 3.31 13.76 -1.19
C GLY A 47 4.81 13.49 -0.99
N GLU A 48 5.20 12.70 0.01
CA GLU A 48 6.61 12.41 0.27
C GLU A 48 7.22 11.64 -0.91
N PRO A 49 8.36 12.09 -1.46
CA PRO A 49 9.01 11.41 -2.57
C PRO A 49 9.61 10.09 -2.10
N VAL A 50 9.40 9.03 -2.87
CA VAL A 50 9.88 7.69 -2.53
C VAL A 50 10.72 7.11 -3.65
N ARG A 51 11.72 6.31 -3.27
CA ARG A 51 12.51 5.53 -4.22
C ARG A 51 11.91 4.14 -4.31
N LEU A 52 11.63 3.71 -5.53
CA LEU A 52 11.15 2.37 -5.81
C LEU A 52 12.36 1.44 -5.89
N GLY A 53 12.50 0.52 -4.93
CA GLY A 53 13.47 -0.57 -5.02
C GLY A 53 13.00 -1.67 -5.98
N GLU A 54 13.91 -2.55 -6.39
CA GLU A 54 13.53 -3.78 -7.09
C GLU A 54 12.62 -4.62 -6.19
N GLN A 55 11.46 -5.00 -6.72
CA GLN A 55 10.41 -5.69 -5.97
C GLN A 55 10.90 -7.11 -5.71
N ASN A 56 11.47 -7.38 -4.53
CA ASN A 56 11.77 -8.75 -4.14
C ASN A 56 10.44 -9.46 -3.89
N ALA A 57 10.07 -10.37 -4.79
CA ALA A 57 8.84 -11.14 -4.76
C ALA A 57 8.85 -12.20 -3.64
N ALA A 58 9.15 -11.79 -2.41
CA ALA A 58 8.96 -12.62 -1.23
C ALA A 58 7.46 -12.79 -1.02
N ALA A 59 6.98 -13.94 -1.50
CA ALA A 59 5.71 -14.63 -1.33
C ALA A 59 4.56 -13.85 -0.65
N MET A 60 3.41 -13.82 -1.32
CA MET A 60 2.11 -13.70 -0.63
C MET A 60 2.06 -14.71 0.52
N VAL A 61 2.27 -14.24 1.75
CA VAL A 61 1.90 -14.96 2.96
C VAL A 61 0.57 -14.35 3.39
N GLY A 62 -0.50 -15.15 3.32
CA GLY A 62 -1.85 -14.69 3.64
C GLY A 62 -2.98 -15.23 2.73
N ALA A 63 -2.75 -16.30 1.96
CA ALA A 63 -3.81 -16.98 1.23
C ALA A 63 -4.29 -18.21 2.00
N ARG A 64 -5.19 -18.02 2.98
CA ARG A 64 -6.14 -19.04 3.49
C ARG A 64 -7.42 -18.38 3.97
#